data_AF-A0A1P8BFU4-F1
#
_entry.id   AF-A0A1P8BFU4-F1
#
_cell.length_a   1.000
_cell.length_b   1.000
_cell.length_c   1.000
_cell.angle_alpha   90.00
_cell.angle_beta   90.00
_cell.angle_gamma   90.00
#
_symmetry.space_group_name_H-M   'P 1'
#
loop_
_entity.id
_entity.type
_entity.pdbx_description
1 polymer ?
#
loop_
_entity_poly.entity_id
_entity_poly.type
_entity_poly.pdbx_seq_one_letter_code
_entity_poly.pdbx_strand_id
1 'polypeptide(L)'
;MAFGLIGRVVGTKSSRLSTAARLIPARWTSTGSEAQSKASTGGGGASLKTFQIYRWNPDNPGKPELQDYKIDLKDCGPMVLDALIKIKNEMDPSLTFRRSCREGICGSCAMNIDGCNGLACLTKIESGSKETTITPLPHMFVIKDLVVDMTNFYNQYKSIEPWLKRKNPASVPGKEILQSKKDRAKLDGMYECILCACCSTSCPSYWWNPESYLGPAALLHANR
;
A
#
# COMPACT_ATOMS: atom_id res chain seq x y z
N MET A 1 34.32 -42.56 39.20
CA MET A 1 34.92 -41.23 39.48
C MET A 1 33.87 -40.17 39.16
N ALA A 2 33.86 -39.09 39.95
CA ALA A 2 32.70 -38.29 40.33
C ALA A 2 32.06 -37.42 39.23
N PHE A 3 30.73 -37.28 39.33
CA PHE A 3 29.92 -36.22 38.73
C PHE A 3 30.17 -34.89 39.47
N GLY A 4 30.34 -33.79 38.73
CA GLY A 4 30.50 -32.43 39.26
C GLY A 4 29.41 -31.49 38.75
N LEU A 5 28.34 -31.34 39.52
CA LEU A 5 27.34 -30.28 39.42
C LEU A 5 27.92 -28.99 40.05
N ILE A 6 27.93 -27.88 39.33
CA ILE A 6 28.20 -26.54 39.90
C ILE A 6 26.88 -25.76 39.87
N GLY A 7 26.22 -25.74 41.03
CA GLY A 7 25.09 -24.85 41.30
C GLY A 7 25.58 -23.44 41.60
N ARG A 8 25.00 -22.44 40.94
CA ARG A 8 25.10 -21.04 41.37
C ARG A 8 23.83 -20.66 42.11
N VAL A 9 23.98 -20.52 43.43
CA VAL A 9 23.04 -19.83 44.33
C VAL A 9 23.28 -18.34 44.18
N VAL A 10 22.25 -17.57 43.83
CA VAL A 10 22.26 -16.11 44.02
C VAL A 10 21.07 -15.77 44.91
N GLY A 11 21.41 -15.27 46.10
CA GLY A 11 20.49 -14.95 47.17
C GLY A 11 19.58 -13.77 46.85
N THR A 12 18.33 -13.92 47.28
CA THR A 12 17.29 -12.89 47.35
C THR A 12 17.67 -11.82 48.38
N LYS A 13 17.75 -10.55 47.97
CA LYS A 13 17.66 -9.41 48.88
C LYS A 13 16.33 -8.69 48.66
N SER A 14 15.45 -8.83 49.65
CA SER A 14 14.23 -8.05 49.82
C SER A 14 14.59 -6.65 50.28
N SER A 15 14.31 -5.63 49.46
CA SER A 15 14.27 -4.23 49.90
C SER A 15 12.82 -3.74 49.88
N ARG A 16 12.30 -3.45 51.07
CA ARG A 16 11.00 -2.78 51.28
C ARG A 16 11.09 -1.35 50.73
N LEU A 17 10.20 -0.99 49.82
CA LEU A 17 9.99 0.40 49.40
C LEU A 17 8.70 0.92 50.05
N SER A 18 8.85 1.99 50.80
CA SER A 18 7.81 2.66 51.57
C SER A 18 6.82 3.40 50.69
N THR A 19 5.55 3.28 51.05
CA THR A 19 4.42 4.04 50.52
C THR A 19 4.54 5.52 50.88
N ALA A 20 4.61 6.39 49.88
CA ALA A 20 4.35 7.83 50.04
C ALA A 20 3.62 8.34 48.79
N ALA A 21 2.29 8.22 48.79
CA ALA A 21 1.43 8.80 47.78
C ALA A 21 1.39 10.33 47.98
N ARG A 22 1.99 11.10 47.07
CA ARG A 22 1.76 12.54 46.95
C ARG A 22 0.57 12.76 46.02
N LEU A 23 -0.54 13.20 46.60
CA LEU A 23 -1.71 13.71 45.88
C LEU A 23 -1.34 15.04 45.20
N ILE A 24 -1.39 15.08 43.87
CA ILE A 24 -1.31 16.31 43.07
C ILE A 24 -2.74 16.64 42.61
N PRO A 25 -3.30 17.82 42.94
CA PRO A 25 -4.62 18.19 42.45
C PRO A 25 -4.49 18.56 40.96
N ALA A 26 -5.16 17.78 40.11
CA ALA A 26 -5.33 18.12 38.70
C ALA A 26 -6.24 19.34 38.59
N ARG A 27 -5.66 20.51 38.32
CA ARG A 27 -6.41 21.74 38.04
C ARG A 27 -6.87 21.69 36.59
N TRP A 28 -8.13 21.34 36.40
CA TRP A 28 -8.80 21.46 35.10
C TRP A 28 -9.06 22.93 34.82
N THR A 29 -8.27 23.53 33.93
CA THR A 29 -8.59 24.82 33.32
C THR A 29 -9.02 24.56 31.88
N SER A 30 -10.33 24.69 31.64
CA SER A 30 -10.92 24.75 30.31
C SER A 30 -10.44 26.02 29.60
N THR A 31 -9.44 25.91 28.74
CA THR A 31 -9.13 26.95 27.77
C THR A 31 -10.11 26.82 26.60
N GLY A 32 -10.99 27.81 26.48
CA GLY A 32 -11.88 27.96 25.34
C GLY A 32 -11.08 27.99 24.05
N SER A 33 -11.55 27.23 23.05
CA SER A 33 -11.03 27.31 21.70
C SER A 33 -11.48 28.65 21.10
N GLU A 34 -10.60 29.63 21.12
CA GLU A 34 -10.71 30.77 20.21
C GLU A 34 -10.40 30.28 18.80
N ALA A 35 -11.47 30.07 18.04
CA ALA A 35 -11.40 29.84 16.61
C ALA A 35 -10.79 31.08 15.94
N GLN A 36 -9.49 31.02 15.64
CA GLN A 36 -8.86 32.01 14.76
C GLN A 36 -9.31 31.76 13.32
N SER A 37 -10.36 32.48 12.93
CA SER A 37 -10.73 32.68 11.53
C SER A 37 -9.65 33.51 10.84
N LYS A 38 -8.63 32.84 10.29
CA LYS A 38 -7.77 33.47 9.30
C LYS A 38 -8.58 33.71 8.03
N ALA A 39 -8.94 34.97 7.81
CA ALA A 39 -9.40 35.47 6.54
C ALA A 39 -8.39 35.08 5.44
N SER A 40 -8.85 34.30 4.47
CA SER A 40 -8.08 33.94 3.29
C SER A 40 -7.92 35.18 2.41
N THR A 41 -6.78 35.83 2.50
CA THR A 41 -6.36 36.84 1.53
C THR A 41 -6.10 36.15 0.20
N GLY A 42 -6.91 36.49 -0.80
CA GLY A 42 -6.79 36.01 -2.17
C GLY A 42 -5.46 36.43 -2.79
N GLY A 43 -4.56 35.46 -2.95
CA GLY A 43 -3.40 35.52 -3.83
C GLY A 43 -3.59 34.50 -4.97
N GLY A 44 -4.27 34.93 -6.04
CA GLY A 44 -4.61 34.11 -7.20
C GLY A 44 -3.45 33.86 -8.16
N GLY A 45 -2.36 33.25 -7.69
CA GLY A 45 -1.37 32.62 -8.58
C GLY A 45 -1.77 31.17 -8.85
N ALA A 46 -1.81 30.73 -10.11
CA ALA A 46 -2.07 29.33 -10.45
C ALA A 46 -0.98 28.43 -9.80
N SER A 47 -1.38 27.40 -9.05
CA SER A 47 -0.41 26.45 -8.45
C SER A 47 -0.16 25.33 -9.44
N LEU A 48 0.41 25.66 -10.60
CA LEU A 48 0.62 24.70 -11.66
C LEU A 48 1.64 23.64 -11.25
N LYS A 49 1.27 22.38 -11.47
CA LYS A 49 2.13 21.20 -11.33
C LYS A 49 2.14 20.42 -12.64
N THR A 50 3.33 20.02 -13.07
CA THR A 50 3.49 19.15 -14.24
C THR A 50 3.49 17.69 -13.82
N PHE A 51 2.78 16.85 -14.57
CA PHE A 51 2.81 15.40 -14.48
C PHE A 51 3.39 14.85 -15.77
N GLN A 52 4.46 14.05 -15.68
CA GLN A 52 5.08 13.37 -16.81
C GLN A 52 4.56 11.93 -16.83
N ILE A 53 3.71 11.61 -17.80
CA ILE A 53 3.00 10.33 -17.81
C ILE A 53 3.48 9.48 -18.97
N TYR A 54 3.82 8.22 -18.68
CA TYR A 54 4.13 7.22 -19.69
C TYR A 54 2.95 7.01 -20.64
N ARG A 55 3.21 7.14 -21.94
CA ARG A 55 2.26 6.92 -23.02
C ARG A 55 2.75 5.82 -23.95
N TRP A 56 1.84 4.90 -24.27
CA TRP A 56 2.04 3.90 -25.32
C TRP A 56 0.69 3.36 -25.79
N ASN A 57 0.52 3.23 -27.10
CA ASN A 57 -0.73 2.77 -27.70
C ASN A 57 -0.48 1.57 -28.63
N PRO A 58 -1.12 0.40 -28.40
CA PRO A 58 -0.96 -0.76 -29.28
C PRO A 58 -1.50 -0.52 -30.69
N ASP A 59 -2.49 0.35 -30.85
CA ASP A 59 -3.14 0.62 -32.15
C ASP A 59 -2.25 1.48 -33.07
N ASN A 60 -1.28 2.19 -32.51
CA ASN A 60 -0.29 2.97 -33.24
C ASN A 60 1.09 2.72 -32.61
N PRO A 61 1.78 1.64 -33.01
CA PRO A 61 2.97 1.13 -32.33
C PRO A 61 4.19 2.03 -32.58
N GLY A 62 4.21 3.18 -31.90
CA GLY A 62 5.36 4.05 -31.75
C GLY A 62 6.24 3.67 -30.57
N LYS A 63 7.33 4.40 -30.38
CA LYS A 63 8.15 4.29 -29.17
C LYS A 63 7.34 4.85 -27.98
N PRO A 64 7.40 4.22 -26.80
CA PRO A 64 6.86 4.81 -25.59
C PRO A 64 7.51 6.16 -25.29
N GLU A 65 6.74 7.09 -24.78
CA GLU A 65 7.20 8.44 -24.44
C GLU A 65 6.63 8.92 -23.10
N LEU A 66 7.26 9.95 -22.54
CA LEU A 66 6.70 10.69 -21.41
C LEU A 66 6.01 11.94 -21.97
N GLN A 67 4.73 12.09 -21.66
CA GLN A 67 3.95 13.26 -22.03
C GLN A 67 3.67 14.13 -20.81
N ASP A 68 3.90 15.43 -20.96
CA ASP A 68 3.70 16.41 -19.90
C ASP A 68 2.26 16.93 -19.88
N TYR A 69 1.67 16.96 -18.67
CA TYR A 69 0.37 17.55 -18.39
C TYR A 69 0.50 18.56 -17.25
N LYS A 70 0.06 19.80 -17.47
CA LYS A 70 0.07 20.85 -16.44
C LYS A 70 -1.31 20.98 -15.82
N ILE A 71 -1.41 20.82 -14.50
CA ILE A 71 -2.65 20.92 -13.73
C ILE A 71 -2.52 22.04 -12.71
N ASP A 72 -3.54 22.88 -12.56
CA ASP A 72 -3.66 23.76 -11.39
C ASP A 72 -4.11 22.94 -10.17
N LEU A 73 -3.25 22.84 -9.16
CA LEU A 73 -3.54 22.08 -7.94
C LEU A 73 -4.69 22.68 -7.11
N LYS A 74 -5.10 23.93 -7.37
CA LYS A 74 -6.29 24.52 -6.72
C LYS A 74 -7.60 23.89 -7.20
N ASP A 75 -7.62 23.41 -8.43
CA ASP A 75 -8.78 22.82 -9.10
C ASP A 75 -8.65 21.29 -9.25
N CYS A 76 -7.85 20.65 -8.39
CA CYS A 76 -7.57 19.23 -8.39
C CYS A 76 -7.67 18.66 -6.97
N GLY A 77 -8.16 17.42 -6.86
CA GLY A 77 -8.08 16.67 -5.61
C GLY A 77 -6.64 16.40 -5.19
N PRO A 78 -6.41 16.05 -3.92
CA PRO A 78 -5.06 15.97 -3.35
C PRO A 78 -4.28 14.72 -3.78
N MET A 79 -4.92 13.72 -4.39
CA MET A 79 -4.29 12.44 -4.73
C MET A 79 -3.89 12.38 -6.19
N VAL A 80 -2.86 11.60 -6.50
CA VAL A 80 -2.40 11.38 -7.89
C VAL A 80 -3.53 10.82 -8.77
N LEU A 81 -4.41 9.99 -8.22
CA LEU A 81 -5.59 9.51 -8.96
C LEU A 81 -6.53 10.65 -9.38
N ASP A 82 -6.68 11.70 -8.57
CA ASP A 82 -7.51 12.86 -8.91
C ASP A 82 -6.93 13.60 -10.12
N ALA A 83 -5.60 13.79 -10.14
CA ALA A 83 -4.88 14.35 -11.28
C ALA A 83 -5.06 13.52 -12.56
N LEU A 84 -4.90 12.19 -12.47
CA LEU A 84 -5.10 11.29 -13.62
C LEU A 84 -6.52 11.35 -14.18
N ILE A 85 -7.52 11.41 -13.30
CA ILE A 85 -8.94 11.53 -13.70
C ILE A 85 -9.20 12.90 -14.33
N LYS A 86 -8.65 13.98 -13.77
CA LYS A 86 -8.76 15.33 -14.33
C LYS A 86 -8.15 15.40 -15.72
N ILE A 87 -6.93 14.89 -15.90
CA ILE A 87 -6.27 14.80 -17.22
C ILE A 87 -7.16 14.05 -18.20
N LYS A 88 -7.66 12.87 -17.81
CA LYS A 88 -8.50 12.06 -18.70
C LYS A 88 -9.80 12.76 -19.10
N ASN A 89 -10.45 13.45 -18.17
CA ASN A 89 -11.76 14.04 -18.41
C ASN A 89 -11.69 15.38 -19.14
N GLU A 90 -10.64 16.17 -18.89
CA GLU A 90 -10.59 17.59 -19.29
C GLU A 90 -9.50 17.90 -20.31
N MET A 91 -8.47 17.04 -20.44
CA MET A 91 -7.29 17.34 -21.26
C MET A 91 -7.04 16.29 -22.35
N ASP A 92 -7.07 15.01 -21.99
CA ASP A 92 -6.76 13.91 -22.90
C ASP A 92 -7.58 12.64 -22.56
N PRO A 93 -8.74 12.46 -23.22
CA PRO A 93 -9.58 11.27 -23.05
C PRO A 93 -8.91 9.95 -23.44
N SER A 94 -7.80 9.97 -24.20
CA SER A 94 -7.09 8.77 -24.62
C SER A 94 -6.25 8.12 -23.51
N LEU A 95 -5.90 8.89 -22.47
CA LEU A 95 -5.12 8.42 -21.33
C LEU A 95 -5.82 7.24 -20.64
N THR A 96 -5.13 6.11 -20.54
CA THR A 96 -5.71 4.86 -20.02
C THR A 96 -5.01 4.38 -18.74
N PHE A 97 -5.80 4.11 -17.70
CA PHE A 97 -5.34 3.56 -16.41
C PHE A 97 -6.47 2.79 -15.72
N ARG A 98 -6.12 1.89 -14.78
CA ARG A 98 -7.09 1.15 -13.98
C ARG A 98 -7.37 1.86 -12.65
N ARG A 99 -8.65 1.90 -12.25
CA ARG A 99 -9.13 2.45 -10.97
C ARG A 99 -10.50 1.89 -10.60
N SER A 100 -10.80 1.81 -9.31
CA SER A 100 -12.14 1.44 -8.82
C SER A 100 -12.50 2.16 -7.51
N CYS A 101 -12.03 1.67 -6.35
CA CYS A 101 -12.53 2.06 -5.03
C CYS A 101 -12.29 3.55 -4.66
N ARG A 102 -11.04 4.02 -4.76
CA ARG A 102 -10.50 5.32 -4.32
C ARG A 102 -10.07 5.41 -2.84
N GLU A 103 -10.22 4.36 -2.05
CA GLU A 103 -9.79 4.30 -0.64
C GLU A 103 -8.68 3.26 -0.39
N GLY A 104 -8.05 2.77 -1.47
CA GLY A 104 -6.86 1.92 -1.38
C GLY A 104 -7.10 0.45 -1.05
N ILE A 105 -8.33 -0.04 -1.20
CA ILE A 105 -8.67 -1.43 -0.86
C ILE A 105 -8.66 -2.40 -2.04
N CYS A 106 -8.97 -1.95 -3.27
CA CYS A 106 -9.09 -2.85 -4.42
C CYS A 106 -7.76 -3.18 -5.12
N GLY A 107 -6.69 -2.43 -4.84
CA GLY A 107 -5.38 -2.59 -5.49
C GLY A 107 -5.28 -2.19 -6.97
N SER A 108 -6.39 -1.80 -7.64
CA SER A 108 -6.41 -1.64 -9.10
C SER A 108 -5.57 -0.50 -9.67
N CYS A 109 -5.32 0.56 -8.89
CA CYS A 109 -4.57 1.75 -9.34
C CYS A 109 -3.09 1.71 -8.94
N ALA A 110 -2.53 0.51 -8.83
CA ALA A 110 -1.11 0.30 -8.62
C ALA A 110 -0.31 0.76 -9.85
N MET A 111 0.69 1.61 -9.61
CA MET A 111 1.59 2.14 -10.63
C MET A 111 2.88 2.64 -9.96
N ASN A 112 3.87 3.05 -10.75
CA ASN A 112 5.08 3.67 -10.24
C ASN A 112 4.96 5.20 -10.31
N ILE A 113 5.12 5.85 -9.16
CA ILE A 113 4.99 7.30 -8.98
C ILE A 113 6.30 7.78 -8.37
N ASP A 114 7.00 8.66 -9.09
CA ASP A 114 8.32 9.20 -8.71
C ASP A 114 9.34 8.12 -8.34
N GLY A 115 9.35 7.00 -9.08
CA GLY A 115 10.26 5.87 -8.88
C GLY A 115 9.77 4.84 -7.86
N CYS A 116 8.70 5.12 -7.12
CA CYS A 116 8.16 4.25 -6.08
C CYS A 116 6.82 3.62 -6.49
N ASN A 117 6.66 2.31 -6.29
CA ASN A 117 5.38 1.66 -6.51
C ASN A 117 4.38 2.03 -5.41
N GLY A 118 3.19 2.46 -5.80
CA GLY A 118 2.14 2.89 -4.88
C GLY A 118 0.76 2.82 -5.50
N LEU A 119 -0.26 3.08 -4.68
CA LEU A 119 -1.64 3.21 -5.14
C LEU A 119 -1.92 4.68 -5.42
N ALA A 120 -2.23 5.04 -6.67
CA ALA A 120 -2.48 6.43 -7.05
C ALA A 120 -3.57 7.11 -6.20
N CYS A 121 -4.55 6.35 -5.69
CA CYS A 121 -5.61 6.89 -4.84
C CYS A 121 -5.17 7.21 -3.41
N LEU A 122 -4.02 6.71 -2.95
CA LEU A 122 -3.45 7.00 -1.63
C LEU A 122 -2.17 7.84 -1.71
N THR A 123 -1.57 7.96 -2.89
CA THR A 123 -0.40 8.80 -3.10
C THR A 123 -0.83 10.26 -3.21
N LYS A 124 -0.45 11.06 -2.20
CA LYS A 124 -0.66 12.51 -2.21
C LYS A 124 0.22 13.17 -3.27
N ILE A 125 -0.31 14.20 -3.92
CA ILE A 125 0.47 15.07 -4.78
C ILE A 125 1.35 15.95 -3.89
N GLU A 126 2.66 15.89 -4.10
CA GLU A 126 3.60 16.76 -3.39
C GLU A 126 3.44 18.21 -3.86
N SER A 127 3.27 19.12 -2.90
CA SER A 127 3.26 20.55 -3.16
C SER A 127 4.68 21.03 -3.49
N GLY A 128 4.90 21.51 -4.72
CA GLY A 128 6.19 22.04 -5.16
C GLY A 128 6.32 22.06 -6.67
N SER A 129 7.39 22.69 -7.17
CA SER A 129 7.64 22.84 -8.61
C SER A 129 8.08 21.55 -9.32
N LYS A 130 8.54 20.54 -8.57
CA LYS A 130 9.36 19.40 -9.04
C LYS A 130 8.81 18.49 -10.17
N GLU A 131 7.72 18.72 -10.88
CA GLU A 131 7.14 17.65 -11.73
C GLU A 131 6.84 16.32 -10.97
N THR A 132 5.99 15.46 -11.51
CA THR A 132 5.72 14.14 -10.93
C THR A 132 5.68 13.14 -12.07
N THR A 133 6.55 12.13 -12.02
CA THR A 133 6.64 11.11 -13.06
C THR A 133 5.76 9.92 -12.71
N ILE A 134 4.90 9.51 -13.63
CA ILE A 134 3.98 8.39 -13.47
C ILE A 134 4.24 7.39 -14.59
N THR A 135 4.65 6.18 -14.21
CA THR A 135 4.91 5.07 -15.14
C THR A 135 4.12 3.83 -14.73
N PRO A 136 3.94 2.84 -15.62
CA PRO A 136 3.27 1.59 -15.27
C PRO A 136 4.07 0.82 -14.22
N LEU A 137 3.48 -0.24 -13.65
CA LEU A 137 4.26 -1.10 -12.75
C LEU A 137 5.50 -1.66 -13.48
N PRO A 138 6.70 -1.61 -12.86
CA PRO A 138 7.94 -1.97 -13.52
C PRO A 138 7.98 -3.44 -13.98
N HIS A 139 8.73 -3.68 -15.07
CA HIS A 139 9.01 -5.02 -15.60
C HIS A 139 7.76 -5.88 -15.89
N MET A 140 6.64 -5.24 -16.25
CA MET A 140 5.43 -5.90 -16.72
C MET A 140 5.14 -5.49 -18.16
N PHE A 141 4.53 -6.38 -18.94
CA PHE A 141 4.11 -6.05 -20.29
C PHE A 141 3.00 -5.00 -20.25
N VAL A 142 3.18 -3.90 -20.98
CA VAL A 142 2.20 -2.82 -21.03
C VAL A 142 1.16 -3.14 -22.10
N ILE A 143 -0.11 -3.05 -21.74
CA ILE A 143 -1.26 -3.18 -22.65
C ILE A 143 -1.57 -1.84 -23.31
N LYS A 144 -1.58 -0.75 -22.53
CA LYS A 144 -1.76 0.63 -23.01
C LYS A 144 -1.49 1.62 -21.89
N ASP A 145 -0.72 2.67 -22.15
CA ASP A 145 -0.38 3.71 -21.16
C ASP A 145 0.02 3.10 -19.80
N LEU A 146 -0.75 3.36 -18.74
CA LEU A 146 -0.48 2.88 -17.38
C LEU A 146 -1.09 1.51 -17.06
N VAL A 147 -1.66 0.83 -18.07
CA VAL A 147 -2.29 -0.48 -17.92
C VAL A 147 -1.32 -1.58 -18.31
N VAL A 148 -1.02 -2.44 -17.34
CA VAL A 148 -0.13 -3.61 -17.49
C VAL A 148 -0.91 -4.92 -17.58
N ASP A 149 -0.31 -5.94 -18.18
CA ASP A 149 -0.80 -7.31 -18.13
C ASP A 149 -0.52 -7.92 -16.75
N MET A 150 -1.57 -8.41 -16.09
CA MET A 150 -1.52 -9.02 -14.76
C MET A 150 -1.63 -10.56 -14.82
N THR A 151 -1.66 -11.14 -16.03
CA THR A 151 -1.94 -12.56 -16.24
C THR A 151 -0.93 -13.46 -15.52
N ASN A 152 0.37 -13.19 -15.67
CA ASN A 152 1.40 -13.97 -14.96
C ASN A 152 1.23 -13.88 -13.42
N PHE A 153 1.05 -12.67 -12.90
CA PHE A 153 0.84 -12.44 -11.46
C PHE A 153 -0.32 -13.26 -10.90
N TYR A 154 -1.47 -13.27 -11.60
CA TYR A 154 -2.62 -14.07 -11.17
C TYR A 154 -2.44 -15.58 -11.38
N ASN A 155 -1.73 -16.00 -12.42
CA ASN A 155 -1.40 -17.41 -12.63
C ASN A 155 -0.51 -17.95 -11.50
N GLN A 156 0.48 -17.17 -11.05
CA GLN A 156 1.32 -17.54 -9.91
C GLN A 156 0.52 -17.59 -8.61
N TYR A 157 -0.36 -16.62 -8.36
CA TYR A 157 -1.29 -16.69 -7.22
C TYR A 157 -2.21 -17.92 -7.28
N LYS A 158 -2.68 -18.31 -8.47
CA LYS A 158 -3.46 -19.53 -8.64
C LYS A 158 -2.64 -20.80 -8.37
N SER A 159 -1.36 -20.81 -8.73
CA SER A 159 -0.48 -21.99 -8.62
C SER A 159 -0.23 -22.45 -7.18
N ILE A 160 -0.34 -21.55 -6.20
CA ILE A 160 -0.21 -21.88 -4.77
C ILE A 160 -1.49 -22.47 -4.18
N GLU A 161 -2.55 -22.61 -4.99
CA GLU A 161 -3.85 -23.15 -4.61
C GLU A 161 -4.45 -22.48 -3.35
N PRO A 162 -4.76 -21.17 -3.39
CA PRO A 162 -5.03 -20.32 -2.22
C PRO A 162 -6.46 -20.50 -1.67
N TRP A 163 -6.83 -21.75 -1.38
CA TRP A 163 -8.09 -22.13 -0.76
C TRP A 163 -7.84 -23.12 0.39
N LEU A 164 -8.78 -23.19 1.32
CA LEU A 164 -8.66 -24.05 2.50
C LEU A 164 -8.73 -25.53 2.09
N LYS A 165 -7.63 -26.25 2.23
CA LYS A 165 -7.56 -27.70 2.00
C LYS A 165 -7.74 -28.46 3.31
N ARG A 166 -8.63 -29.44 3.33
CA ARG A 166 -8.91 -30.29 4.50
C ARG A 166 -8.74 -31.75 4.13
N LYS A 167 -8.10 -32.53 5.01
CA LYS A 167 -8.01 -33.99 4.87
C LYS A 167 -9.31 -34.71 5.26
N ASN A 168 -10.05 -34.14 6.22
CA ASN A 168 -11.24 -34.74 6.81
C ASN A 168 -12.45 -33.80 6.69
N PRO A 169 -13.68 -34.35 6.60
CA PRO A 169 -14.92 -33.56 6.61
C PRO A 169 -15.13 -32.84 7.95
N ALA A 170 -16.10 -31.92 8.02
CA ALA A 170 -16.48 -31.28 9.28
C ALA A 170 -16.88 -32.34 10.31
N SER A 171 -16.43 -32.20 11.57
CA SER A 171 -16.79 -33.14 12.65
C SER A 171 -18.28 -33.12 12.92
N VAL A 172 -18.95 -31.99 12.70
CA VAL A 172 -20.39 -31.83 12.81
C VAL A 172 -20.92 -31.21 11.50
N PRO A 173 -21.81 -31.91 10.77
CA PRO A 173 -22.44 -31.36 9.57
C PRO A 173 -23.21 -30.06 9.87
N GLY A 174 -23.06 -29.05 9.01
CA GLY A 174 -23.76 -27.77 9.13
C GLY A 174 -23.24 -26.83 10.23
N LYS A 175 -22.11 -27.16 10.89
CA LYS A 175 -21.46 -26.30 11.88
C LYS A 175 -20.14 -25.74 11.38
N GLU A 176 -19.75 -24.61 11.94
CA GLU A 176 -18.46 -23.97 11.73
C GLU A 176 -17.30 -24.83 12.25
N ILE A 177 -16.10 -24.59 11.70
CA ILE A 177 -14.86 -25.18 12.21
C ILE A 177 -14.29 -24.23 13.27
N LEU A 178 -14.18 -24.72 14.51
CA LEU A 178 -13.66 -23.91 15.61
C LEU A 178 -12.16 -23.62 15.42
N GLN A 179 -11.80 -22.35 15.56
CA GLN A 179 -10.42 -21.87 15.57
C GLN A 179 -10.22 -21.00 16.81
N SER A 180 -9.09 -21.18 17.51
CA SER A 180 -8.78 -20.33 18.68
C SER A 180 -8.44 -18.91 18.23
N LYS A 181 -8.72 -17.90 19.08
CA LYS A 181 -8.31 -16.51 18.80
C LYS A 181 -6.79 -16.39 18.57
N LYS A 182 -5.99 -17.16 19.31
CA LYS A 182 -4.53 -17.21 19.17
C LYS A 182 -4.10 -17.74 17.80
N ASP A 183 -4.78 -18.75 17.27
CA ASP A 183 -4.47 -19.28 15.95
C ASP A 183 -4.97 -18.37 14.82
N ARG A 184 -6.16 -17.76 14.97
CA ARG A 184 -6.67 -16.77 14.02
C ARG A 184 -5.72 -15.58 13.89
N ALA A 185 -5.15 -15.10 15.00
CA ALA A 185 -4.22 -13.97 15.02
C ALA A 185 -2.92 -14.24 14.23
N LYS A 186 -2.56 -15.51 13.98
CA LYS A 186 -1.41 -15.84 13.13
C LYS A 186 -1.59 -15.41 11.68
N LEU A 187 -2.84 -15.15 11.24
CA LEU A 187 -3.15 -14.72 9.88
C LEU A 187 -3.03 -13.20 9.69
N ASP A 188 -3.01 -12.45 10.79
CA ASP A 188 -2.96 -10.99 10.78
C ASP A 188 -1.65 -10.50 10.15
N GLY A 189 -1.74 -9.47 9.30
CA GLY A 189 -0.67 -8.98 8.45
C GLY A 189 -0.50 -9.71 7.11
N MET A 190 -1.22 -10.81 6.87
CA MET A 190 -1.16 -11.56 5.61
C MET A 190 -2.47 -11.53 4.82
N TYR A 191 -3.63 -11.68 5.47
CA TYR A 191 -4.92 -11.71 4.77
C TYR A 191 -5.35 -10.34 4.23
N GLU A 192 -4.71 -9.26 4.71
CA GLU A 192 -4.91 -7.88 4.31
C GLU A 192 -4.31 -7.57 2.93
N CYS A 193 -3.54 -8.50 2.34
CA CYS A 193 -3.04 -8.35 0.99
C CYS A 193 -4.18 -8.18 -0.02
N ILE A 194 -4.14 -7.07 -0.75
CA ILE A 194 -5.16 -6.69 -1.74
C ILE A 194 -4.77 -7.06 -3.18
N LEU A 195 -3.73 -7.87 -3.36
CA LEU A 195 -3.24 -8.33 -4.67
C LEU A 195 -2.95 -7.20 -5.69
N CYS A 196 -2.38 -6.08 -5.23
CA CYS A 196 -2.06 -4.92 -6.08
C CYS A 196 -0.76 -5.08 -6.90
N ALA A 197 0.00 -6.15 -6.67
CA ALA A 197 1.31 -6.43 -7.27
C ALA A 197 2.48 -5.45 -6.98
N CYS A 198 2.26 -4.32 -6.28
CA CYS A 198 3.33 -3.34 -5.98
C CYS A 198 4.62 -3.97 -5.42
N CYS A 199 4.49 -4.94 -4.50
CA CYS A 199 5.64 -5.62 -3.88
C CYS A 199 6.39 -6.55 -4.83
N SER A 200 5.69 -7.18 -5.78
CA SER A 200 6.31 -8.09 -6.75
C SER A 200 7.02 -7.30 -7.84
N THR A 201 6.39 -6.23 -8.31
CA THR A 201 6.97 -5.34 -9.32
C THR A 201 7.93 -4.31 -8.74
N SER A 202 8.21 -4.32 -7.43
CA SER A 202 9.34 -3.61 -6.83
C SER A 202 10.56 -4.51 -6.58
N CYS A 203 10.43 -5.82 -6.82
CA CYS A 203 11.46 -6.80 -6.49
C CYS A 203 12.34 -7.10 -7.71
N PRO A 204 13.65 -6.78 -7.69
CA PRO A 204 14.53 -7.08 -8.81
C PRO A 204 14.61 -8.57 -9.15
N SER A 205 14.54 -9.46 -8.16
CA SER A 205 14.52 -10.91 -8.42
C SER A 205 13.32 -11.33 -9.29
N TYR A 206 12.16 -10.69 -9.06
CA TYR A 206 10.96 -10.88 -9.86
C TYR A 206 11.08 -10.27 -11.25
N TRP A 207 11.76 -9.13 -11.38
CA TRP A 207 12.02 -8.52 -12.69
C TRP A 207 12.83 -9.41 -13.62
N TRP A 208 13.85 -10.07 -13.06
CA TRP A 208 14.76 -10.91 -13.84
C TRP A 208 14.21 -12.31 -14.13
N ASN A 209 13.41 -12.86 -13.22
CA ASN A 209 12.94 -14.25 -13.32
C ASN A 209 11.44 -14.40 -12.99
N PRO A 210 10.54 -13.65 -13.64
CA PRO A 210 9.12 -13.64 -13.30
C PRO A 210 8.41 -14.98 -13.58
N GLU A 211 9.00 -15.84 -14.41
CA GLU A 211 8.46 -17.17 -14.74
C GLU A 211 8.79 -18.22 -13.66
N SER A 212 9.90 -18.06 -12.94
CA SER A 212 10.40 -19.05 -11.97
C SER A 212 10.27 -18.60 -10.52
N TYR A 213 10.45 -17.30 -10.26
CA TYR A 213 10.28 -16.75 -8.93
C TYR A 213 8.84 -16.27 -8.73
N LEU A 214 8.13 -16.89 -7.79
CA LEU A 214 6.71 -16.61 -7.50
C LEU A 214 6.45 -15.16 -7.05
N GLY A 215 7.46 -14.48 -6.53
CA GLY A 215 7.33 -13.12 -6.03
C GLY A 215 6.76 -13.03 -4.61
N PRO A 216 6.94 -11.88 -3.93
CA PRO A 216 6.51 -11.67 -2.55
C PRO A 216 5.02 -11.89 -2.31
N ALA A 217 4.16 -11.49 -3.25
CA ALA A 217 2.71 -11.60 -3.06
C ALA A 217 2.24 -13.06 -3.01
N ALA A 218 2.65 -13.89 -3.98
CA ALA A 218 2.29 -15.30 -4.00
C ALA A 218 2.92 -16.03 -2.80
N LEU A 219 4.16 -15.73 -2.42
CA LEU A 219 4.79 -16.31 -1.24
C LEU A 219 4.08 -15.93 0.08
N LEU A 220 3.62 -14.68 0.20
CA LEU A 220 2.80 -14.24 1.33
C LEU A 220 1.49 -15.05 1.41
N HIS A 221 0.81 -15.20 0.28
CA HIS A 221 -0.45 -15.94 0.22
C HIS A 221 -0.28 -17.46 0.42
N ALA A 222 0.87 -18.03 0.06
CA ALA A 222 1.19 -19.43 0.35
C ALA A 222 1.42 -19.68 1.85
N ASN A 223 1.88 -18.66 2.58
CA ASN A 223 2.09 -18.73 4.02
C ASN A 223 0.82 -18.42 4.84
N ARG A 224 -0.20 -17.84 4.22
CA ARG A 224 -1.45 -17.36 4.84
C ARG A 224 -2.48 -18.47 5.01
#